data_AF-A0A9W6EHY6-F1
#
_entry.id   AF-A0A9W6EHY6-F1
#
_cell.length_a   1.000
_cell.length_b   1.000
_cell.length_c   1.000
_cell.angle_alpha   90.00
_cell.angle_beta   90.00
_cell.angle_gamma   90.00
#
_symmetry.space_group_name_H-M   'P 1'
#
loop_
_entity.id
_entity.type
_entity.pdbx_description
1 polymer ?
#
loop_
_entity_poly.entity_id
_entity_poly.type
_entity_poly.pdbx_seq_one_letter_code
_entity_poly.pdbx_strand_id
1 'polypeptide(L)'
;YECSAHIIDYWVDTIAQGRSNVAPQKLPWDMIRTLVTETYGGKVDDFADFKQLESLVTNLLTPAAFEDEHKIVSGVENDDCLTLPGGTSIRDFVEWVNKLPEREPPTYLGLPANAEKLLLVGHGNKMISDLSRVTTLLDEGEQLMIEA
;
A
#
# COMPACT_ATOMS: atom_id res chain seq x y z
N TYR A 1 11.92 0.23 4.69
CA TYR A 1 12.33 -0.06 3.31
C TYR A 1 13.74 -0.63 3.25
N GLU A 2 14.80 0.16 3.52
CA GLU A 2 16.20 -0.29 3.34
C GLU A 2 16.53 -1.62 4.03
N CYS A 3 16.09 -1.81 5.27
CA CYS A 3 16.30 -3.09 5.98
C CYS A 3 15.62 -4.28 5.28
N SER A 4 14.40 -4.09 4.77
CA SER A 4 13.65 -5.14 4.06
C SER A 4 14.30 -5.48 2.71
N ALA A 5 14.81 -4.48 2.00
CA ALA A 5 15.58 -4.70 0.77
C ALA A 5 16.85 -5.52 1.07
N HIS A 6 17.60 -5.16 2.12
CA HIS A 6 18.76 -5.92 2.56
C HIS A 6 18.43 -7.37 2.95
N ILE A 7 17.29 -7.61 3.61
CA ILE A 7 16.82 -8.97 3.92
C ILE A 7 16.60 -9.77 2.63
N ILE A 8 15.94 -9.19 1.63
CA ILE A 8 15.68 -9.84 0.35
C ILE A 8 17.01 -10.12 -0.38
N ASP A 9 17.88 -9.13 -0.50
CA ASP A 9 19.19 -9.27 -1.16
C ASP A 9 20.02 -10.38 -0.51
N TYR A 10 20.11 -10.39 0.82
CA TYR A 10 20.85 -11.41 1.56
C TYR A 10 20.37 -12.83 1.24
N TRP A 11 19.06 -13.07 1.26
CA TRP A 11 18.50 -14.41 0.99
C TRP A 11 18.58 -14.78 -0.48
N VAL A 12 18.37 -13.84 -1.39
CA VAL A 12 18.51 -14.07 -2.83
C VAL A 12 19.96 -14.43 -3.16
N ASP A 13 20.95 -13.68 -2.68
CA ASP A 13 22.37 -13.94 -2.92
C ASP A 13 22.83 -15.27 -2.32
N THR A 14 22.40 -15.56 -1.10
CA THR A 14 22.73 -16.80 -0.39
C THR A 14 22.23 -18.03 -1.14
N ILE A 15 21.02 -17.97 -1.73
CA ILE A 15 20.45 -19.07 -2.50
C ILE A 15 21.00 -19.08 -3.94
N ALA A 16 21.23 -17.92 -4.55
CA ALA A 16 21.72 -17.81 -5.92
C ALA A 16 23.12 -18.42 -6.07
N GLN A 17 24.01 -18.18 -5.11
CA GLN A 17 25.40 -18.69 -5.13
C GLN A 17 26.12 -18.37 -6.46
N GLY A 18 25.93 -17.15 -6.97
CA GLY A 18 26.52 -16.69 -8.24
C GLY A 18 25.77 -17.10 -9.51
N ARG A 19 24.61 -17.75 -9.40
CA ARG A 19 23.73 -18.02 -10.56
C ARG A 19 22.94 -16.77 -10.95
N SER A 20 22.73 -16.58 -12.24
CA SER A 20 21.91 -15.48 -12.78
C SER A 20 20.41 -15.64 -12.51
N ASN A 21 19.93 -16.86 -12.25
CA ASN A 21 18.51 -17.16 -12.04
C ASN A 21 18.31 -18.14 -10.89
N VAL A 22 17.23 -17.98 -10.13
CA VAL A 22 16.82 -18.84 -9.01
C VAL A 22 15.34 -19.18 -9.18
N ALA A 23 14.99 -20.45 -8.95
CA ALA A 23 13.59 -20.85 -8.91
C ALA A 23 12.93 -20.25 -7.65
N PRO A 24 11.80 -19.53 -7.75
CA PRO A 24 11.17 -18.86 -6.61
C PRO A 24 10.91 -19.77 -5.41
N GLN A 25 10.60 -21.05 -5.66
CA GLN A 25 10.29 -22.08 -4.69
C GLN A 25 11.49 -22.48 -3.83
N LYS A 26 12.71 -22.11 -4.24
CA LYS A 26 13.95 -22.31 -3.46
C LYS A 26 14.23 -21.17 -2.49
N LEU A 27 13.53 -20.04 -2.61
CA LEU A 27 13.69 -18.93 -1.67
C LEU A 27 13.03 -19.28 -0.33
N PRO A 28 13.64 -18.92 0.81
CA PRO A 28 13.08 -19.19 2.12
C PRO A 28 11.98 -18.17 2.46
N TRP A 29 10.83 -18.29 1.79
CA TRP A 29 9.70 -17.35 1.91
C TRP A 29 9.25 -17.13 3.35
N ASP A 30 9.16 -18.18 4.16
CA ASP A 30 8.77 -18.05 5.57
C ASP A 30 9.72 -17.13 6.33
N MET A 31 11.03 -17.30 6.13
CA MET A 31 12.03 -16.47 6.79
C MET A 31 11.98 -15.02 6.31
N ILE A 32 11.88 -14.80 4.99
CA ILE A 32 11.75 -13.46 4.41
C ILE A 32 10.50 -12.78 4.96
N ARG A 33 9.36 -13.47 4.96
CA ARG A 33 8.07 -12.95 5.46
C ARG A 33 8.14 -12.61 6.94
N THR A 34 8.68 -13.48 7.78
CA THR A 34 8.84 -13.20 9.21
C THR A 34 9.70 -11.97 9.43
N LEU A 35 10.90 -11.91 8.83
CA LEU A 35 11.82 -10.77 9.03
C LEU A 35 11.23 -9.45 8.52
N VAL A 36 10.55 -9.46 7.38
CA VAL A 36 9.86 -8.27 6.84
C VAL A 36 8.70 -7.85 7.74
N THR A 37 7.89 -8.81 8.22
CA THR A 37 6.77 -8.55 9.13
C THR A 37 7.27 -7.92 10.43
N GLU A 38 8.31 -8.46 11.06
CA GLU A 38 8.89 -7.89 12.27
C GLU A 38 9.48 -6.48 12.04
N THR A 39 10.12 -6.27 10.89
CA THR A 39 10.72 -4.96 10.54
C THR A 39 9.67 -3.84 10.46
N TYR A 40 8.51 -4.11 9.85
CA TYR A 40 7.41 -3.15 9.77
C TYR A 40 6.52 -3.17 11.01
N GLY A 41 6.36 -4.33 11.64
CA GLY A 41 5.50 -4.59 12.79
C GLY A 41 6.04 -4.06 14.11
N GLY A 42 7.34 -3.77 14.21
CA GLY A 42 7.93 -3.22 15.44
C GLY A 42 7.36 -1.87 15.91
N LYS A 43 6.56 -1.18 15.07
CA LYS A 43 5.82 0.05 15.42
C LYS A 43 4.32 -0.19 15.66
N VAL A 44 3.85 -1.40 15.46
CA VAL A 44 2.43 -1.77 15.56
C VAL A 44 2.19 -2.34 16.96
N ASP A 45 1.33 -1.68 17.72
CA ASP A 45 0.97 -2.05 19.09
C ASP A 45 -0.40 -2.73 19.19
N ASP A 46 -1.22 -2.66 18.14
CA ASP A 46 -2.48 -3.38 18.02
C ASP A 46 -2.32 -4.77 17.36
N PHE A 47 -2.94 -5.77 17.97
CA PHE A 47 -2.85 -7.15 17.50
C PHE A 47 -3.57 -7.38 16.16
N ALA A 48 -4.70 -6.71 15.92
CA ALA A 48 -5.43 -6.86 14.68
C ALA A 48 -4.67 -6.19 13.51
N ASP A 49 -4.09 -5.02 13.75
CA ASP A 49 -3.23 -4.34 12.78
C ASP A 49 -1.98 -5.16 12.45
N PHE A 50 -1.35 -5.78 13.46
CA PHE A 50 -0.20 -6.66 13.25
C PHE A 50 -0.58 -7.87 12.39
N LYS A 51 -1.74 -8.49 12.66
CA LYS A 51 -2.26 -9.60 11.86
C LYS A 51 -2.58 -9.17 10.41
N GLN A 52 -3.08 -7.95 10.22
CA GLN A 52 -3.31 -7.40 8.89
C GLN A 52 -2.00 -7.20 8.13
N LEU A 53 -0.96 -6.71 8.80
CA LEU A 53 0.39 -6.60 8.24
C LEU A 53 0.95 -7.97 7.82
N GLU A 54 0.85 -8.98 8.70
CA GLU A 54 1.28 -10.36 8.41
C GLU A 54 0.57 -10.92 7.17
N SER A 55 -0.76 -10.71 7.07
CA SER A 55 -1.54 -11.12 5.90
C SER A 55 -1.06 -10.41 4.63
N LEU A 56 -0.79 -9.11 4.69
CA LEU A 56 -0.31 -8.34 3.54
C LEU A 56 1.06 -8.83 3.06
N VAL A 57 2.00 -9.05 3.99
CA VAL A 57 3.33 -9.59 3.67
C VAL A 57 3.22 -10.99 3.09
N THR A 58 2.32 -11.83 3.61
CA THR A 58 2.09 -13.20 3.15
C THR A 58 1.55 -13.26 1.72
N ASN A 59 0.65 -12.35 1.38
CA ASN A 59 0.05 -12.27 0.05
C ASN A 59 1.02 -11.72 -1.01
N LEU A 60 1.86 -10.75 -0.64
CA LEU A 60 2.82 -10.12 -1.57
C LEU A 60 4.10 -10.93 -1.78
N LEU A 61 4.64 -11.53 -0.71
CA LEU A 61 5.91 -12.27 -0.76
C LEU A 61 5.63 -13.77 -0.86
N THR A 62 5.17 -14.18 -2.05
CA THR A 62 4.80 -15.56 -2.38
C THR A 62 5.47 -16.00 -3.67
N PRO A 63 5.82 -17.28 -3.83
CA PRO A 63 6.34 -17.79 -5.10
C PRO A 63 5.34 -17.62 -6.26
N ALA A 64 4.04 -17.56 -5.97
CA ALA A 64 3.00 -17.34 -6.98
C ALA A 64 3.10 -15.96 -7.66
N ALA A 65 3.78 -14.98 -7.03
CA ALA A 65 4.00 -13.66 -7.61
C ALA A 65 4.92 -13.68 -8.84
N PHE A 66 5.59 -14.81 -9.10
CA PHE A 66 6.44 -15.03 -10.28
C PHE A 66 5.70 -15.79 -11.39
N GLU A 67 4.41 -16.10 -11.20
CA GLU A 67 3.57 -16.65 -12.26
C GLU A 67 3.09 -15.52 -13.18
N ASP A 68 2.87 -15.86 -14.46
CA ASP A 68 2.37 -14.89 -15.43
C ASP A 68 1.00 -14.36 -15.00
N GLU A 69 0.78 -13.06 -15.24
CA GLU A 69 -0.49 -12.36 -14.94
C GLU A 69 -0.93 -12.44 -13.46
N HIS A 70 0.01 -12.62 -12.53
CA HIS A 70 -0.31 -12.66 -11.11
C HIS A 70 -1.00 -11.37 -10.65
N LYS A 71 -2.19 -11.51 -10.07
CA LYS A 71 -2.99 -10.42 -9.50
C LYS A 71 -2.57 -10.17 -8.05
N ILE A 72 -2.10 -8.95 -7.76
CA ILE A 72 -1.61 -8.55 -6.44
C ILE A 72 -2.73 -8.55 -5.39
N VAL A 73 -3.92 -8.12 -5.80
CA VAL A 73 -5.12 -8.14 -4.97
C VAL A 73 -6.17 -8.99 -5.70
N SER A 74 -6.74 -9.95 -5.00
CA SER A 74 -7.81 -10.81 -5.51
C SER A 74 -9.07 -10.64 -4.65
N GLY A 75 -10.24 -10.76 -5.27
CA GLY A 75 -11.52 -10.83 -4.54
C GLY A 75 -12.28 -9.51 -4.34
N VAL A 76 -11.97 -8.46 -5.11
CA VAL A 76 -12.79 -7.23 -5.11
C VAL A 76 -13.74 -7.24 -6.32
N GLU A 77 -15.00 -6.87 -6.09
CA GLU A 77 -16.02 -6.80 -7.15
C GLU A 77 -15.60 -5.78 -8.23
N ASN A 78 -15.60 -6.24 -9.49
CA ASN A 78 -14.99 -5.66 -10.70
C ASN A 78 -13.50 -6.01 -10.90
N ASP A 79 -13.28 -6.84 -11.92
CA ASP A 79 -12.06 -7.60 -12.26
C ASP A 79 -10.86 -6.76 -12.75
N ASP A 80 -10.84 -5.45 -12.48
CA ASP A 80 -9.72 -4.55 -12.75
C ASP A 80 -8.65 -4.68 -11.65
N CYS A 81 -8.17 -5.91 -11.45
CA CYS A 81 -7.13 -6.21 -10.48
C CYS A 81 -5.76 -5.85 -11.04
N LEU A 82 -4.91 -5.25 -10.19
CA LEU A 82 -3.55 -4.89 -10.54
C LEU A 82 -2.72 -6.16 -10.79
N THR A 83 -2.27 -6.38 -12.03
CA THR A 83 -1.42 -7.50 -12.43
C THR A 83 0.05 -7.10 -12.44
N LEU A 84 0.93 -8.01 -12.02
CA LEU A 84 2.37 -7.78 -12.07
C LEU A 84 2.90 -7.81 -13.52
N PRO A 85 3.93 -7.01 -13.85
CA PRO A 85 4.57 -7.08 -15.15
C PRO A 85 5.38 -8.37 -15.29
N GLY A 86 5.32 -9.02 -16.45
CA GLY A 86 6.10 -10.25 -16.73
C GLY A 86 7.58 -10.01 -17.07
N GLY A 87 8.02 -8.75 -17.12
CA GLY A 87 9.41 -8.39 -17.42
C GLY A 87 10.30 -8.46 -16.19
N THR A 88 11.58 -8.76 -16.39
CA THR A 88 12.57 -8.87 -15.30
C THR A 88 13.51 -7.67 -15.23
N SER A 89 13.36 -6.68 -16.11
CA SER A 89 14.23 -5.50 -16.15
C SER A 89 13.59 -4.31 -15.42
N ILE A 90 14.43 -3.41 -14.89
CA ILE A 90 13.95 -2.16 -14.28
C ILE A 90 13.09 -1.33 -15.23
N ARG A 91 13.35 -1.41 -16.54
CA ARG A 91 12.58 -0.68 -17.55
C ARG A 91 11.15 -1.20 -17.63
N ASP A 92 10.96 -2.53 -17.56
CA ASP A 92 9.64 -3.15 -17.59
C ASP A 92 8.79 -2.69 -16.39
N PHE A 93 9.39 -2.64 -15.19
CA PHE A 93 8.73 -2.15 -13.99
C PHE A 93 8.40 -0.64 -14.08
N VAL A 94 9.31 0.19 -14.59
CA VAL A 94 9.07 1.63 -14.75
C VAL A 94 7.95 1.88 -15.77
N GLU A 95 7.95 1.17 -16.90
CA GLU A 95 6.88 1.27 -17.91
C GLU A 95 5.53 0.81 -17.35
N TRP A 96 5.52 -0.23 -16.52
CA TRP A 96 4.32 -0.71 -15.84
C TRP A 96 3.76 0.33 -14.85
N VAL A 97 4.62 0.92 -14.00
CA VAL A 97 4.23 2.01 -13.09
C VAL A 97 3.66 3.20 -13.86
N ASN A 98 4.29 3.59 -14.96
CA ASN A 98 3.82 4.73 -15.78
C ASN A 98 2.48 4.48 -16.49
N LYS A 99 2.01 3.24 -16.58
CA LYS A 99 0.70 2.89 -17.15
C LYS A 99 -0.43 2.92 -16.12
N LEU A 100 -0.11 3.08 -14.83
CA LEU A 100 -1.12 3.17 -13.78
C LEU A 100 -2.00 4.41 -14.00
N PRO A 101 -3.31 4.30 -13.67
CA PRO A 101 -4.22 5.43 -13.78
C PRO A 101 -3.85 6.53 -12.78
N GLU A 102 -4.16 7.79 -13.11
CA GLU A 102 -3.94 8.93 -12.20
C GLU A 102 -4.75 8.80 -10.90
N ARG A 103 -5.89 8.11 -10.96
CA ARG A 103 -6.73 7.78 -9.80
C ARG A 103 -6.71 6.28 -9.54
N GLU A 104 -6.05 5.90 -8.47
CA GLU A 104 -5.95 4.51 -8.02
C GLU A 104 -7.16 4.16 -7.13
N PRO A 105 -7.87 3.06 -7.41
CA PRO A 105 -9.04 2.68 -6.63
C PRO A 105 -8.62 2.14 -5.24
N PRO A 106 -9.44 2.31 -4.19
CA PRO A 106 -9.17 1.76 -2.86
C PRO A 106 -9.06 0.23 -2.86
N THR A 107 -9.60 -0.41 -3.91
CA THR A 107 -9.51 -1.85 -4.15
C THR A 107 -8.08 -2.34 -4.31
N TYR A 108 -7.13 -1.49 -4.74
CA TYR A 108 -5.70 -1.81 -4.78
C TYR A 108 -5.10 -2.02 -3.38
N LEU A 109 -5.76 -1.54 -2.34
CA LEU A 109 -5.38 -1.74 -0.94
C LEU A 109 -6.13 -2.92 -0.30
N GLY A 110 -6.91 -3.67 -1.08
CA GLY A 110 -7.83 -4.69 -0.56
C GLY A 110 -9.04 -4.12 0.18
N LEU A 111 -9.30 -2.81 0.05
CA LEU A 111 -10.45 -2.15 0.65
C LEU A 111 -11.66 -2.21 -0.30
N PRO A 112 -12.89 -2.17 0.23
CA PRO A 112 -14.07 -2.16 -0.61
C PRO A 112 -14.15 -0.88 -1.45
N ALA A 113 -14.74 -0.95 -2.64
CA ALA A 113 -14.82 0.19 -3.57
C ALA A 113 -15.50 1.44 -2.96
N ASN A 114 -16.34 1.26 -1.94
CA ASN A 114 -17.01 2.36 -1.23
C ASN A 114 -16.15 3.03 -0.14
N ALA A 115 -14.93 2.56 0.16
CA ALA A 115 -14.07 3.17 1.17
C ALA A 115 -13.73 4.63 0.82
N GLU A 116 -13.52 4.93 -0.47
CA GLU A 116 -13.28 6.30 -0.93
C GLU A 116 -14.48 7.22 -0.65
N LYS A 117 -15.71 6.71 -0.75
CA LYS A 117 -16.91 7.48 -0.41
C LYS A 117 -16.90 7.90 1.06
N LEU A 118 -16.46 7.03 1.97
CA LEU A 118 -16.36 7.36 3.40
C LEU A 118 -15.31 8.46 3.64
N LEU A 119 -14.16 8.38 2.95
CA LEU A 119 -13.13 9.40 3.01
C LEU A 119 -13.66 10.77 2.53
N LEU A 120 -14.36 10.79 1.39
CA LEU A 120 -14.95 12.01 0.82
C LEU A 120 -16.02 12.63 1.73
N VAL A 121 -16.86 11.82 2.38
CA VAL A 121 -17.83 12.30 3.38
C VAL A 121 -17.10 12.94 4.57
N GLY A 122 -16.02 12.33 5.05
CA GLY A 122 -15.16 12.89 6.10
C GLY A 122 -14.58 14.24 5.71
N HIS A 123 -14.04 14.36 4.49
CA HIS A 123 -13.53 15.63 3.96
C HIS A 123 -14.62 16.70 3.82
N GLY A 124 -15.81 16.33 3.35
CA GLY A 124 -16.94 17.24 3.23
C GLY A 124 -17.38 17.80 4.60
N ASN A 125 -17.49 16.94 5.61
CA ASN A 125 -17.83 17.36 6.97
C ASN A 125 -16.76 18.30 7.55
N LYS A 126 -15.49 18.00 7.34
CA LYS A 126 -14.38 18.86 7.77
C LYS A 126 -14.43 20.22 7.08
N MET A 127 -14.64 20.24 5.76
CA MET A 127 -14.74 21.48 4.98
C MET A 127 -15.89 22.37 5.45
N ILE A 128 -17.07 21.79 5.73
CA ILE A 128 -18.22 22.53 6.26
C ILE A 128 -17.91 23.09 7.65
N SER A 129 -17.28 22.30 8.52
CA SER A 129 -16.89 22.75 9.86
C SER A 129 -15.86 23.89 9.83
N ASP A 130 -14.86 23.79 8.95
CA ASP A 130 -13.83 24.80 8.78
C ASP A 130 -14.44 26.10 8.21
N LEU A 131 -15.35 26.00 7.23
CA LEU A 131 -16.07 27.14 6.69
C LEU A 131 -16.92 27.83 7.76
N SER A 132 -17.68 27.06 8.55
CA SER A 132 -18.48 27.60 9.65
C SER A 132 -17.62 28.35 10.67
N ARG A 133 -16.41 27.86 10.95
CA ARG A 133 -15.49 28.54 11.87
C ARG A 133 -15.01 29.86 11.30
N VAL A 134 -14.66 29.90 10.01
CA VAL A 134 -14.26 31.13 9.33
C VAL A 134 -15.40 32.15 9.34
N THR A 135 -16.63 31.74 9.05
CA THR A 135 -17.78 32.65 9.06
C THR A 135 -18.06 33.21 10.44
N THR A 136 -18.03 32.38 11.50
CA THR A 136 -18.22 32.87 12.88
C THR A 136 -17.15 33.87 13.29
N LEU A 137 -15.88 33.62 12.95
CA LEU A 137 -14.79 34.55 13.25
C LEU A 137 -14.93 35.88 12.49
N LEU A 138 -15.44 35.85 11.26
CA LEU A 138 -15.73 37.07 10.49
C LEU A 138 -16.87 37.86 11.13
N ASP A 139 -17.96 37.19 11.51
CA ASP A 139 -19.10 37.83 12.19
C ASP A 139 -18.68 38.47 13.52
N GLU A 140 -17.84 37.79 14.31
CA GLU A 140 -17.26 38.34 15.55
C GLU A 140 -16.37 39.55 15.27
N GLY A 141 -15.55 39.50 14.20
CA GLY A 141 -14.71 40.62 13.78
C GLY A 141 -15.50 41.83 13.31
N GLU A 142 -16.61 41.62 12.60
CA GLU A 142 -17.51 42.70 12.17
C GLU A 142 -18.20 43.36 13.37
N GLN A 143 -18.65 42.58 14.36
CA GLN A 143 -19.25 43.13 15.58
C GLN A 143 -18.28 44.01 16.37
N LEU A 144 -17.03 43.57 16.52
CA LEU A 144 -15.98 44.35 17.22
C LEU A 144 -15.65 45.66 16.50
N MET A 145 -15.75 45.72 15.16
CA MET A 145 -15.56 46.97 14.41
C MET A 145 -16.74 47.93 14.53
N ILE A 146 -17.95 47.44 14.77
CA ILE A 146 -19.14 48.27 14.98
C ILE A 146 -19.15 48.88 16.39
N GLU A 147 -18.54 48.21 17.37
CA GLU A 147 -18.47 48.66 18.76
C GLU A 147 -17.30 49.61 19.09
N ALA A 148 -16.37 49.83 18.16
CA ALA A 148 -15.19 50.71 18.31
C ALA A 148 -15.41 52.11 17.71
#